data_AF-A0A9E4RMI1-F1
#
_entry.id   AF-A0A9E4RMI1-F1
#
_cell.length_a   1.000
_cell.length_b   1.000
_cell.length_c   1.000
_cell.angle_alpha   90.00
_cell.angle_beta   90.00
_cell.angle_gamma   90.00
#
_symmetry.space_group_name_H-M   'P 1'
#
loop_
_entity.id
_entity.type
_entity.pdbx_description
1 polymer ?
#
loop_
_entity_poly.entity_id
_entity_poly.type
_entity_poly.pdbx_seq_one_letter_code
_entity_poly.pdbx_strand_id
1 'polypeptide(L)' 'IGSPSTVLEMLEADLERLGTGNLLGLFQLGTLPHDLTMRSLSLFAKEVMPKLRERFPDGKRMLRASGGVA' A
#
# COMPACT_ATOMS: atom_id res chain seq x y z
N ILE A 1 -9.10 -5.30 -2.28
CA ILE A 1 -10.18 -5.05 -1.29
C ILE A 1 -10.22 -6.27 -0.38
N GLY A 2 -10.21 -6.09 0.95
CA GLY A 2 -10.16 -7.21 1.88
C GLY A 2 -9.93 -6.75 3.31
N SER A 3 -9.59 -7.70 4.19
CA SER A 3 -9.12 -7.40 5.54
C SER A 3 -7.79 -6.61 5.51
N PRO A 4 -7.40 -5.96 6.63
CA PRO A 4 -6.10 -5.29 6.70
C PRO A 4 -4.91 -6.19 6.37
N SER A 5 -4.94 -7.48 6.76
CA SER A 5 -3.88 -8.44 6.45
C SER A 5 -3.77 -8.72 4.95
N THR A 6 -4.90 -9.00 4.28
CA THR A 6 -4.91 -9.23 2.84
C THR A 6 -4.46 -7.99 2.07
N VAL A 7 -4.88 -6.80 2.50
CA VAL A 7 -4.45 -5.54 1.86
C VAL A 7 -2.94 -5.33 2.02
N LEU A 8 -2.37 -5.63 3.19
CA LEU A 8 -0.94 -5.54 3.42
C LEU A 8 -0.15 -6.47 2.48
N GLU A 9 -0.52 -7.75 2.44
CA GLU A 9 0.15 -8.75 1.59
C GLU A 9 0.13 -8.34 0.11
N MET A 10 -1.01 -7.85 -0.38
CA MET A 10 -1.14 -7.36 -1.75
C MET A 10 -0.22 -6.16 -2.01
N LEU A 11 -0.19 -5.19 -1.09
CA LEU A 11 0.62 -3.98 -1.25
C LEU A 11 2.12 -4.29 -1.16
N GLU A 12 2.56 -5.17 -0.27
CA GLU A 12 3.96 -5.58 -0.18
C GLU A 12 4.43 -6.20 -1.50
N ALA A 13 3.64 -7.13 -2.06
CA ALA A 13 3.95 -7.76 -3.33
C ALA A 13 4.01 -6.75 -4.49
N ASP A 14 3.06 -5.81 -4.57
CA ASP A 14 3.03 -4.82 -5.64
C ASP A 14 4.13 -3.76 -5.50
N LEU A 15 4.42 -3.28 -4.28
CA LEU A 15 5.49 -2.31 -4.04
C LEU A 15 6.87 -2.90 -4.35
N GLU A 16 7.11 -4.16 -4.00
CA GLU A 16 8.34 -4.87 -4.36
C GLU A 16 8.45 -5.09 -5.88
N ARG A 17 7.36 -5.50 -6.53
CA ARG A 17 7.35 -5.77 -7.97
C ARG A 17 7.50 -4.50 -8.81
N LEU A 18 6.86 -3.41 -8.41
CA LEU A 18 6.85 -2.14 -9.15
C LEU A 18 8.04 -1.24 -8.76
N GLY A 19 8.68 -1.47 -7.62
CA GLY A 19 9.79 -0.66 -7.13
C GLY A 19 9.41 0.79 -6.85
N THR A 20 8.16 1.04 -6.44
CA THR A 20 7.63 2.38 -6.15
C THR A 20 7.54 2.64 -4.65
N GLY A 21 7.84 3.87 -4.22
CA GLY A 21 7.67 4.32 -2.84
C GLY A 21 6.41 5.16 -2.61
N ASN A 22 5.65 5.47 -3.66
CA ASN A 22 4.43 6.27 -3.56
C ASN A 22 3.19 5.39 -3.72
N LEU A 23 2.25 5.54 -2.78
CA LEU A 23 0.96 4.86 -2.80
C LEU A 23 -0.17 5.90 -2.73
N LEU A 24 -1.09 5.84 -3.69
CA LEU A 24 -2.32 6.63 -3.67
C LEU A 24 -3.51 5.70 -3.40
N GLY A 25 -4.18 5.88 -2.26
CA GLY A 25 -5.35 5.09 -1.90
C GLY A 25 -6.67 5.83 -2.19
N LEU A 26 -7.57 5.18 -2.93
CA LEU A 26 -8.95 5.64 -3.12
C LEU A 26 -9.88 4.87 -2.18
N PHE A 27 -10.36 5.53 -1.12
CA PHE A 27 -11.18 4.89 -0.08
C PHE A 27 -12.68 5.08 -0.27
N GLN A 28 -13.10 6.11 -1.02
CA GLN A 28 -14.48 6.34 -1.39
C GLN A 28 -14.65 6.02 -2.88
N LEU A 29 -15.36 4.93 -3.17
CA LEU A 29 -15.61 4.50 -4.54
C LEU A 29 -17.13 4.48 -4.80
N GLY A 30 -17.56 5.17 -5.85
CA GLY A 30 -18.96 5.25 -6.24
C GLY A 30 -19.85 5.85 -5.14
N THR A 31 -20.90 5.13 -4.78
CA THR A 31 -21.90 5.56 -3.78
C THR A 31 -21.57 5.11 -2.36
N LEU A 32 -20.33 4.71 -2.07
CA LEU A 32 -19.93 4.27 -0.74
C LEU A 32 -20.19 5.38 0.30
N PRO A 33 -20.97 5.11 1.36
CA PRO A 33 -21.26 6.07 2.42
C PRO A 33 -20.01 6.59 3.15
N HIS A 34 -20.14 7.78 3.72
CA HIS A 34 -19.06 8.46 4.44
C HIS A 34 -18.54 7.66 5.63
N ASP A 35 -19.42 7.09 6.45
CA ASP A 35 -19.06 6.30 7.64
C ASP A 35 -18.24 5.05 7.27
N LEU A 36 -18.63 4.35 6.21
CA LEU A 36 -17.89 3.18 5.71
C LEU A 36 -16.54 3.59 5.09
N THR A 37 -16.51 4.71 4.38
CA THR A 37 -15.26 5.30 3.86
C THR A 37 -14.30 5.59 5.01
N MET A 38 -14.77 6.29 6.05
CA MET A 38 -13.97 6.66 7.22
C MET A 38 -13.52 5.44 8.00
N ARG A 39 -14.35 4.39 8.10
CA ARG A 39 -13.97 3.12 8.70
C ARG A 39 -12.82 2.46 7.94
N SER A 40 -12.92 2.36 6.60
CA SER A 40 -11.88 1.77 5.76
C SER A 40 -10.55 2.55 5.86
N LEU A 41 -10.62 3.87 5.76
CA LEU A 41 -9.47 4.76 5.91
C LEU A 41 -8.82 4.62 7.30
N SER A 42 -9.64 4.55 8.36
CA SER A 42 -9.15 4.39 9.73
C SER A 42 -8.45 3.04 9.95
N LEU A 43 -9.01 1.95 9.42
CA LEU A 43 -8.39 0.62 9.50
C LEU A 43 -7.06 0.59 8.74
N PHE A 44 -7.05 1.14 7.52
CA PHE A 44 -5.82 1.23 6.73
C PHE A 44 -4.73 2.03 7.44
N ALA A 45 -5.07 3.20 7.99
CA ALA A 45 -4.12 4.05 8.70
C ALA A 45 -3.54 3.39 9.97
N LYS A 46 -4.36 2.64 10.71
CA LYS A 46 -3.94 2.00 11.97
C LYS A 46 -3.22 0.67 11.77
N GLU A 47 -3.66 -0.13 10.81
CA GLU A 47 -3.22 -1.53 10.72
C GLU A 47 -2.30 -1.84 9.54
N VAL A 48 -2.33 -1.02 8.48
CA VAL A 48 -1.56 -1.27 7.25
C VAL A 48 -0.37 -0.32 7.14
N MET A 49 -0.61 1.00 7.25
CA MET A 49 0.44 2.00 7.05
C MET A 49 1.68 1.81 7.95
N PRO A 50 1.56 1.47 9.26
CA PRO A 50 2.75 1.27 10.09
C PRO A 50 3.60 0.08 9.63
N LYS A 51 2.97 -1.02 9.23
CA LYS A 51 3.65 -2.24 8.78
C LYS A 51 4.37 -2.02 7.44
N LEU A 52 3.73 -1.28 6.52
CA LEU A 52 4.37 -0.88 5.27
C LEU A 52 5.61 -0.01 5.50
N ARG A 53 5.55 0.94 6.45
CA ARG A 53 6.72 1.78 6.79
C ARG A 53 7.84 0.98 7.44
N GLU A 54 7.51 0.00 8.27
CA GLU A 54 8.48 -0.91 8.86
C GLU A 54 9.18 -1.76 7.77
N ARG A 55 8.39 -2.29 6.82
CA ARG A 55 8.92 -3.08 5.70
C ARG A 55 9.73 -2.25 4.70
N PHE A 56 9.26 -1.05 4.39
CA PHE A 56 9.83 -0.14 3.39
C PHE A 56 10.18 1.21 4.01
N PRO A 57 11.29 1.30 4.76
CA PRO A 57 11.69 2.53 5.42
C PRO A 57 12.14 3.61 4.42
N ASP A 58 11.87 4.86 4.76
CA ASP A 58 12.13 6.04 3.93
C ASP A 58 13.59 6.13 3.46
N GLY A 59 13.79 6.69 2.26
CA GLY A 59 15.12 6.96 1.70
C GLY A 59 15.83 5.75 1.10
N LYS A 60 15.25 4.55 1.15
CA LYS A 60 15.77 3.39 0.42
C LYS A 60 15.36 3.45 -1.06
N ARG A 61 16.34 3.26 -1.95
CA ARG A 61 16.07 3.05 -3.38
C ARG A 61 15.29 1.75 -3.55
N MET A 62 14.02 1.85 -3.95
CA MET A 62 13.18 0.67 -4.22
C MET A 62 13.39 0.07 -5.62
N LEU A 63 14.03 0.84 -6.52
CA LEU A 63 14.45 0.35 -7.83
C LEU A 63 15.58 -0.67 -7.67
N ARG A 64 15.32 -1.93 -8.02
CA ARG A 64 16.40 -2.88 -8.32
C ARG A 64 17.10 -2.37 -9.58
N ALA A 65 18.44 -2.33 -9.57
CA ALA A 65 19.20 -2.06 -10.79
C ALA A 65 18.72 -3.03 -11.86
N SER A 66 18.17 -2.52 -12.96
CA SER A 66 17.78 -3.32 -14.10
C SER A 66 19.02 -4.06 -14.57
N GLY A 67 19.04 -5.39 -14.37
CA GLY A 67 19.95 -6.24 -15.11
C GLY A 67 19.76 -5.91 -16.58
N GLY A 68 20.85 -5.52 -17.24
CA GLY A 68 20.83 -5.06 -18.63
C GLY A 68 20.02 -6.00 -19.49
N VAL A 69 19.18 -5.42 -20.35
CA VAL A 69 18.60 -6.14 -21.47
C VAL A 69 19.79 -6.57 -22.33
N ALA A 70 20.10 -7.87 -22.29
CA ALA A 70 21.07 -8.48 -23.19
C ALA A 70 20.44 -8.66 -24.57
#